data_AF-A0A7V1BTC7-F1
#
_entry.id   AF-A0A7V1BTC7-F1
#
_cell.length_a   1.000
_cell.length_b   1.000
_cell.length_c   1.000
_cell.angle_alpha   90.00
_cell.angle_beta   90.00
_cell.angle_gamma   90.00
#
_symmetry.space_group_name_H-M   'P 1'
#
loop_
_entity.id
_entity.type
_entity.pdbx_description
1 polymer ?
#
loop_
_entity_poly.entity_id
_entity_poly.type
_entity_poly.pdbx_seq_one_letter_code
_entity_poly.pdbx_strand_id
1 'polypeptide(L)'
;WMAFHQNGAAFSLFARDYTDKIVGKFTYLLFDIIGLHAILFILLGGGTVLLSDKAKTKGIGALFALAGVIMIIIKLDTLGAQNEIVPEQFQSFNPMFIVLLTPIIVGWFAFLNKRGKEPSSPAKIGLGMVITAIAYLIMVVASQGLTAVHTLGGESSAITVSPYWLISTYFIITLAELHLSPMGLSFVSKVAPPKMKGLMMGGWFGATAVGNYLSGFVGRFYQNWELWQFFLLLVITSLFAALLVRIFLKKLKHATR
;
A
#
# COMPACT_ATOMS: atom_id res chain seq x y z
N TRP A 1 -4.32 -4.83 -10.64
CA TRP A 1 -5.30 -5.30 -9.65
C TRP A 1 -4.91 -6.62 -9.01
N MET A 2 -4.61 -7.68 -9.79
CA MET A 2 -4.15 -8.97 -9.25
C MET A 2 -3.07 -8.83 -8.17
N ALA A 3 -1.94 -8.19 -8.48
CA ALA A 3 -0.86 -8.01 -7.53
C ALA A 3 -1.32 -7.29 -6.25
N PHE A 4 -2.01 -6.15 -6.38
CA PHE A 4 -2.57 -5.41 -5.24
C PHE A 4 -3.50 -6.23 -4.35
N HIS A 5 -4.35 -7.11 -4.91
CA HIS A 5 -5.21 -7.97 -4.09
C HIS A 5 -4.43 -9.08 -3.37
N GLN A 6 -3.29 -9.52 -3.92
CA GLN A 6 -2.41 -10.45 -3.20
C GLN A 6 -1.81 -9.85 -1.94
N ASN A 7 -1.64 -8.53 -1.86
CA ASN A 7 -1.19 -7.89 -0.62
C ASN A 7 -2.13 -8.29 0.54
N GLY A 8 -3.45 -8.21 0.35
CA GLY A 8 -4.42 -8.54 1.40
C GLY A 8 -4.28 -9.97 1.94
N ALA A 9 -4.22 -10.97 1.06
CA ALA A 9 -4.16 -12.37 1.47
C ALA A 9 -2.74 -12.83 1.84
N ALA A 10 -1.77 -12.63 0.95
CA ALA A 10 -0.41 -13.15 1.12
C ALA A 10 0.30 -12.48 2.30
N PHE A 11 0.09 -11.18 2.56
CA PHE A 11 0.75 -10.52 3.70
C PHE A 11 0.09 -10.88 5.03
N SER A 12 -1.22 -11.13 5.07
CA SER A 12 -1.87 -11.63 6.29
C SER A 12 -1.38 -13.03 6.64
N LEU A 13 -1.25 -13.91 5.64
CA LEU A 13 -0.65 -15.24 5.84
C LEU A 13 0.81 -15.13 6.26
N PHE A 14 1.59 -14.24 5.64
CA PHE A 14 2.98 -14.01 6.02
C PHE A 14 3.11 -13.48 7.46
N ALA A 15 2.23 -12.55 7.86
CA ALA A 15 2.18 -12.02 9.22
C ALA A 15 1.87 -13.11 10.25
N ARG A 16 0.95 -14.02 9.92
CA ARG A 16 0.58 -15.15 10.78
C ARG A 16 1.69 -16.18 10.93
N ASP A 17 2.34 -16.51 9.83
CA ASP A 17 3.21 -17.70 9.75
C ASP A 17 4.69 -17.38 9.97
N TYR A 18 5.14 -16.17 9.63
CA TYR A 18 6.59 -15.85 9.55
C TYR A 18 7.00 -14.59 10.31
N THR A 19 6.10 -13.89 10.99
CA THR A 19 6.44 -12.61 11.64
C THR A 19 6.48 -12.73 13.16
N ASP A 20 7.42 -12.02 13.80
CA ASP A 20 7.47 -11.91 15.25
C ASP A 20 6.18 -11.32 15.80
N LYS A 21 5.48 -12.10 16.65
CA LYS A 21 4.20 -11.68 17.23
C LYS A 21 4.35 -10.82 18.48
N ILE A 22 5.55 -10.74 19.06
CA ILE A 22 5.80 -9.96 20.28
C ILE A 22 6.64 -8.74 19.93
N VAL A 23 6.12 -7.56 20.24
CA VAL A 23 6.80 -6.29 19.97
C VAL A 23 6.84 -5.40 21.21
N GLY A 24 7.80 -4.48 21.22
CA GLY A 24 7.91 -3.46 22.27
C GLY A 24 6.79 -2.42 22.21
N LYS A 25 6.63 -1.67 23.31
CA LYS A 25 5.61 -0.61 23.48
C LYS A 25 5.50 0.36 22.30
N PHE A 26 6.64 0.89 21.84
CA PHE A 26 6.68 1.88 20.77
C PHE A 26 6.25 1.30 19.43
N THR A 27 6.68 0.06 19.13
CA THR A 27 6.26 -0.64 17.92
C THR A 27 4.77 -0.96 17.96
N TYR A 28 4.26 -1.37 19.13
CA TYR A 28 2.85 -1.69 19.32
C TYR A 28 1.91 -0.50 19.06
N LEU A 29 2.36 0.74 19.28
CA LEU A 29 1.59 1.93 18.92
C LEU A 29 1.22 2.00 17.42
N LEU A 30 2.02 1.37 16.56
CA LEU A 30 1.74 1.28 15.13
C LEU A 30 0.66 0.24 14.79
N PHE A 31 0.35 -0.68 15.69
CA PHE A 31 -0.63 -1.75 15.49
C PHE A 31 -1.93 -1.50 16.27
N ASP A 32 -1.84 -0.77 17.37
CA ASP A 32 -2.99 -0.39 18.19
C ASP A 32 -3.84 0.68 17.50
N ILE A 33 -5.16 0.48 17.44
CA ILE A 33 -6.08 1.39 16.76
C ILE A 33 -6.01 2.79 17.37
N ILE A 34 -5.95 2.92 18.70
CA ILE A 34 -5.90 4.23 19.37
C ILE A 34 -4.54 4.89 19.10
N GLY A 35 -3.44 4.14 19.20
CA GLY A 35 -2.10 4.60 18.84
C GLY A 35 -2.01 5.12 17.40
N LEU A 36 -2.58 4.37 16.46
CA LEU A 36 -2.66 4.74 15.04
C LEU A 36 -3.42 6.06 14.81
N HIS A 37 -4.59 6.23 15.41
CA HIS A 37 -5.36 7.48 15.31
C HIS A 37 -4.62 8.65 15.96
N ALA A 38 -3.95 8.42 17.09
CA ALA A 38 -3.14 9.42 17.75
C ALA A 38 -1.97 9.89 16.85
N ILE A 39 -1.29 8.97 16.17
CA ILE A 39 -0.25 9.28 15.19
C ILE A 39 -0.83 10.10 14.02
N LEU A 40 -1.99 9.72 13.49
CA LEU A 40 -2.65 10.48 12.42
C LEU A 40 -3.01 11.90 12.86
N PHE A 41 -3.50 12.08 14.09
CA PHE A 41 -3.82 13.40 14.65
C PHE A 41 -2.59 14.28 14.78
N ILE A 42 -1.45 13.71 15.20
CA ILE A 42 -0.18 14.43 15.27
C ILE A 42 0.30 14.83 13.88
N LEU A 43 0.34 13.89 12.94
CA LEU A 43 0.90 14.12 11.61
C LEU A 43 0.04 15.10 10.79
N LEU A 44 -1.28 14.88 10.75
CA LEU A 44 -2.20 15.75 10.01
C LEU A 44 -2.40 17.08 10.73
N GLY A 45 -2.60 17.06 12.05
CA GLY A 45 -2.74 18.27 12.86
C GLY A 45 -1.50 19.15 12.76
N GLY A 46 -0.31 18.58 12.99
CA GLY A 46 0.97 19.26 12.84
C GLY A 46 1.20 19.77 11.41
N GLY A 47 0.90 18.93 10.40
CA GLY A 47 0.96 19.33 9.00
C GLY A 47 0.08 20.55 8.68
N THR A 48 -1.15 20.59 9.20
CA THR A 48 -2.04 21.75 8.99
C THR A 48 -1.55 23.03 9.68
N VAL A 49 -0.88 22.92 10.83
CA VAL A 49 -0.26 24.07 11.51
C VAL A 49 0.88 24.65 10.66
N LEU A 50 1.68 23.78 10.07
CA LEU A 50 2.84 24.17 9.26
C LEU A 50 2.46 24.71 7.88
N LEU A 51 1.41 24.16 7.26
CA LEU A 51 1.07 24.44 5.86
C LEU A 51 -0.03 25.48 5.65
N SER A 52 -0.79 25.84 6.69
CA SER A 52 -1.90 26.80 6.57
C SER A 52 -1.46 28.21 6.94
N ASP A 53 -2.00 29.24 6.26
CA ASP A 53 -1.78 30.65 6.64
C ASP A 53 -2.84 31.17 7.62
N LYS A 54 -3.98 30.47 7.77
CA LYS A 54 -5.14 30.93 8.55
C LYS A 54 -5.00 30.58 10.03
N ALA A 55 -5.04 31.59 10.90
CA ALA A 55 -4.93 31.42 12.36
C ALA A 55 -5.95 30.43 12.95
N LYS A 56 -7.22 30.48 12.52
CA LYS A 56 -8.25 29.52 12.97
C LYS A 56 -7.91 28.08 12.59
N THR A 57 -7.40 27.85 11.38
CA THR A 57 -7.01 26.52 10.89
C THR A 57 -5.79 25.99 11.64
N LYS A 58 -4.80 26.86 11.90
CA LYS A 58 -3.67 26.50 12.77
C LYS A 58 -4.11 26.13 14.17
N GLY A 59 -5.05 26.88 14.76
CA GLY A 59 -5.60 26.60 16.09
C GLY A 59 -6.25 25.21 16.17
N ILE A 60 -7.07 24.86 15.17
CA ILE A 60 -7.67 23.52 15.08
C ILE A 60 -6.59 22.44 14.93
N GLY A 61 -5.63 22.64 14.02
CA GLY A 61 -4.53 21.70 13.80
C GLY A 61 -3.68 21.44 15.04
N ALA A 62 -3.37 22.49 15.79
CA ALA A 62 -2.62 22.39 17.04
C ALA A 62 -3.40 21.61 18.11
N LEU A 63 -4.72 21.82 18.23
CA LEU A 63 -5.56 21.07 19.16
C LEU A 63 -5.59 19.57 18.84
N PHE A 64 -5.73 19.20 17.56
CA PHE A 64 -5.63 17.80 17.15
C PHE A 64 -4.25 17.21 17.42
N ALA A 65 -3.17 17.93 17.11
CA ALA A 65 -1.82 17.46 17.37
C ALA A 65 -1.57 17.23 18.87
N LEU A 66 -2.00 18.17 19.73
CA LEU A 66 -1.91 18.03 21.19
C LEU A 66 -2.73 16.86 21.70
N ALA A 67 -3.96 16.69 21.22
CA ALA A 67 -4.80 15.54 21.58
C ALA A 67 -4.12 14.21 21.20
N GLY A 68 -3.50 14.13 20.02
CA GLY A 68 -2.73 12.96 19.61
C GLY A 68 -1.52 12.69 20.51
N VAL A 69 -0.74 13.72 20.88
CA VAL A 69 0.38 13.56 21.82
C VAL A 69 -0.08 13.04 23.18
N ILE A 70 -1.14 13.64 23.74
CA ILE A 70 -1.73 13.21 25.01
C ILE A 70 -2.16 11.74 24.95
N MET A 71 -2.85 11.34 23.87
CA MET A 71 -3.27 9.95 23.68
C MET A 71 -2.08 8.98 23.61
N ILE A 72 -0.97 9.36 22.94
CA ILE A 72 0.23 8.52 22.90
C ILE A 72 0.85 8.37 24.29
N ILE A 73 0.97 9.45 25.06
CA ILE A 73 1.56 9.42 26.41
C ILE A 73 0.75 8.48 27.30
N ILE A 74 -0.58 8.68 27.37
CA ILE A 74 -1.49 7.82 28.15
C ILE A 74 -1.33 6.35 27.72
N LYS A 75 -1.26 6.09 26.41
CA LYS A 75 -1.14 4.72 25.92
C LYS A 75 0.20 4.09 26.29
N LEU A 76 1.32 4.81 26.17
CA LEU A 76 2.64 4.32 26.54
C LEU A 76 2.74 3.94 28.02
N ASP A 77 2.05 4.68 28.89
CA ASP A 77 1.98 4.39 30.32
C ASP A 77 1.14 3.13 30.62
N THR A 78 0.09 2.87 29.83
CA THR A 78 -0.75 1.68 29.98
C THR A 78 -0.16 0.39 29.40
N LEU A 79 0.75 0.47 28.42
CA LEU A 79 1.27 -0.69 27.71
C LEU A 79 2.37 -1.41 28.51
N GLY A 80 2.33 -2.74 28.52
CA GLY A 80 3.37 -3.61 29.07
C GLY A 80 4.64 -3.59 28.20
N ALA A 81 5.79 -4.04 28.72
CA ALA A 81 7.07 -4.00 27.98
C ALA A 81 7.04 -4.81 26.66
N GLN A 82 6.25 -5.89 26.64
CA GLN A 82 6.02 -6.76 25.50
C GLN A 82 4.52 -6.82 25.24
N ASN A 83 4.13 -6.69 23.97
CA ASN A 83 2.73 -6.72 23.54
C ASN A 83 2.60 -7.63 22.32
N GLU A 84 1.53 -8.42 22.29
CA GLU A 84 1.25 -9.34 21.20
C GLU A 84 0.50 -8.64 20.05
N ILE A 85 0.96 -8.84 18.82
CA ILE A 85 0.31 -8.37 17.60
C ILE A 85 -0.40 -9.51 16.89
N VAL A 86 -1.55 -9.22 16.30
CA VAL A 86 -2.33 -10.16 15.49
C VAL A 86 -2.19 -9.85 13.99
N PRO A 87 -2.20 -10.85 13.10
CA PRO A 87 -1.99 -10.66 11.66
C PRO A 87 -2.94 -9.66 11.01
N GLU A 88 -4.19 -9.60 11.48
CA GLU A 88 -5.22 -8.72 10.94
C GLU A 88 -4.89 -7.24 11.16
N GLN A 89 -4.12 -6.90 12.20
CA GLN A 89 -3.70 -5.52 12.46
C GLN A 89 -2.84 -4.96 11.32
N PHE A 90 -2.12 -5.81 10.57
CA PHE A 90 -1.32 -5.38 9.43
C PHE A 90 -2.16 -4.76 8.29
N GLN A 91 -3.44 -5.15 8.17
CA GLN A 91 -4.33 -4.58 7.15
C GLN A 91 -4.65 -3.11 7.40
N SER A 92 -4.48 -2.61 8.63
CA SER A 92 -4.71 -1.20 8.97
C SER A 92 -3.66 -0.25 8.40
N PHE A 93 -2.45 -0.74 8.08
CA PHE A 93 -1.39 0.08 7.50
C PHE A 93 -1.73 0.59 6.10
N ASN A 94 -2.46 -0.18 5.29
CA ASN A 94 -2.84 0.27 3.95
C ASN A 94 -3.68 1.56 3.97
N PRO A 95 -4.85 1.63 4.64
CA PRO A 95 -5.64 2.86 4.70
C PRO A 95 -4.92 3.98 5.45
N MET A 96 -4.13 3.67 6.48
CA MET A 96 -3.32 4.67 7.20
C MET A 96 -2.33 5.36 6.24
N PHE A 97 -1.55 4.59 5.48
CA PHE A 97 -0.61 5.14 4.53
C PHE A 97 -1.31 5.87 3.38
N ILE A 98 -2.50 5.46 2.95
CA ILE A 98 -3.29 6.21 1.95
C ILE A 98 -3.56 7.62 2.49
N VAL A 99 -4.09 7.75 3.70
CA VAL A 99 -4.42 9.04 4.31
C VAL A 99 -3.18 9.93 4.45
N LEU A 100 -2.05 9.37 4.90
CA LEU A 100 -0.81 10.11 5.11
C LEU A 100 -0.12 10.52 3.81
N LEU A 101 -0.06 9.61 2.83
CA LEU A 101 0.71 9.82 1.59
C LEU A 101 -0.10 10.58 0.53
N THR A 102 -1.44 10.53 0.55
CA THR A 102 -2.27 11.26 -0.42
C THR A 102 -1.91 12.75 -0.54
N PRO A 103 -1.88 13.56 0.54
CA PRO A 103 -1.54 14.98 0.42
C PRO A 103 -0.13 15.20 -0.14
N ILE A 104 0.83 14.33 0.22
CA ILE A 104 2.22 14.40 -0.26
C ILE A 104 2.27 14.14 -1.77
N ILE A 105 1.62 13.08 -2.24
CA ILE A 105 1.63 12.66 -3.65
C ILE A 105 0.83 13.63 -4.53
N VAL A 106 -0.32 14.10 -4.07
CA VAL A 106 -1.10 15.13 -4.76
C VAL A 106 -0.31 16.44 -4.84
N GLY A 107 0.32 16.87 -3.73
CA GLY A 107 1.19 18.04 -3.70
C GLY A 107 2.39 17.92 -4.65
N TRP A 108 3.01 16.75 -4.69
CA TRP A 108 4.11 16.44 -5.61
C TRP A 108 3.68 16.56 -7.08
N PHE A 109 2.52 15.99 -7.46
CA PHE A 109 2.02 16.15 -8.82
C PHE A 109 1.58 17.57 -9.15
N ALA A 110 0.98 18.30 -8.21
CA ALA A 110 0.65 19.70 -8.39
C ALA A 110 1.91 20.55 -8.64
N PHE A 111 3.00 20.26 -7.93
CA PHE A 111 4.30 20.89 -8.14
C PHE A 111 4.89 20.57 -9.53
N LEU A 112 4.84 19.31 -9.96
CA LEU A 112 5.28 18.92 -11.31
C LEU A 112 4.43 19.56 -12.41
N ASN A 113 3.12 19.67 -12.19
CA ASN A 113 2.20 20.32 -13.11
C ASN A 113 2.50 21.81 -13.28
N LYS A 114 2.79 22.53 -12.18
CA LYS A 114 3.24 23.94 -12.21
C LYS A 114 4.51 24.14 -13.04
N ARG A 115 5.34 23.09 -13.19
CA ARG A 115 6.57 23.11 -14.00
C ARG A 115 6.38 22.54 -15.41
N GLY A 116 5.15 22.20 -15.82
CA GLY A 116 4.85 21.57 -17.11
C GLY A 116 5.48 20.19 -17.29
N LYS A 117 5.92 19.53 -16.21
CA LYS A 117 6.62 18.23 -16.21
C LYS A 117 5.74 17.09 -15.66
N GLU A 118 4.43 17.30 -15.57
CA GLU A 118 3.54 16.27 -15.09
C GLU A 118 3.54 15.05 -16.04
N PRO A 119 3.85 13.84 -15.54
CA PRO A 119 3.75 12.64 -16.37
C PRO A 119 2.30 12.38 -16.78
N SER A 120 2.09 12.00 -18.04
CA SER A 120 0.79 11.57 -18.56
C SER A 120 0.18 10.44 -17.72
N SER A 121 -1.16 10.29 -17.75
CA SER A 121 -1.82 9.27 -16.93
C SER A 121 -1.29 7.85 -17.06
N PRO A 122 -1.06 7.33 -18.29
CA PRO A 122 -0.45 6.02 -18.48
C PRO A 122 0.98 5.91 -17.93
N ALA A 123 1.75 7.01 -17.91
CA ALA A 123 3.11 7.01 -17.38
C ALA A 123 3.14 6.88 -15.86
N LYS A 124 2.20 7.53 -15.15
CA LYS A 124 2.06 7.36 -13.70
C LYS A 124 1.64 5.94 -13.34
N ILE A 125 0.76 5.33 -14.14
CA ILE A 125 0.36 3.92 -14.00
C ILE A 125 1.59 3.00 -14.14
N GLY A 126 2.42 3.22 -15.16
CA GLY A 126 3.66 2.45 -15.36
C GLY A 126 4.65 2.60 -14.20
N LEU A 127 4.80 3.82 -13.65
CA LEU A 127 5.62 4.07 -12.47
C LEU A 127 5.10 3.31 -11.24
N GLY A 128 3.77 3.32 -11.02
CA GLY A 128 3.14 2.54 -9.96
C GLY A 128 3.49 1.05 -10.05
N MET A 129 3.44 0.45 -11.23
CA MET A 129 3.79 -0.96 -11.43
C MET A 129 5.26 -1.28 -11.10
N VAL A 130 6.19 -0.36 -11.39
CA VAL A 130 7.61 -0.51 -11.01
C VAL A 130 7.76 -0.41 -9.49
N ILE A 131 7.08 0.53 -8.84
CA ILE A 131 7.10 0.68 -7.37
C ILE A 131 6.51 -0.58 -6.70
N THR A 132 5.45 -1.16 -7.26
CA THR A 132 4.90 -2.45 -6.80
C THR A 132 5.91 -3.58 -6.89
N ALA A 133 6.67 -3.65 -7.98
CA ALA A 133 7.74 -4.65 -8.11
C ALA A 133 8.84 -4.47 -7.06
N ILE A 134 9.22 -3.23 -6.75
CA ILE A 134 10.19 -2.94 -5.67
C ILE A 134 9.66 -3.41 -4.32
N ALA A 135 8.38 -3.19 -4.03
CA ALA A 135 7.78 -3.67 -2.79
C ALA A 135 7.82 -5.20 -2.67
N TYR A 136 7.46 -5.94 -3.72
CA TYR A 136 7.56 -7.40 -3.67
C TYR A 136 9.01 -7.89 -3.62
N LEU A 137 9.96 -7.14 -4.16
CA LEU A 137 11.37 -7.49 -4.04
C LEU A 137 11.84 -7.48 -2.57
N ILE A 138 11.32 -6.56 -1.75
CA ILE A 138 11.54 -6.57 -0.29
C ILE A 138 11.04 -7.88 0.31
N MET A 139 9.87 -8.35 -0.09
CA MET A 139 9.34 -9.64 0.37
C MET A 139 10.14 -10.84 -0.14
N VAL A 140 10.69 -10.79 -1.36
CA VAL A 140 11.62 -11.82 -1.86
C VAL A 140 12.84 -11.94 -0.94
N VAL A 141 13.41 -10.81 -0.52
CA VAL A 141 14.56 -10.76 0.40
C VAL A 141 14.15 -11.23 1.79
N ALA A 142 13.04 -10.73 2.32
CA ALA A 142 12.53 -11.13 3.64
C ALA A 142 12.16 -12.62 3.72
N SER A 143 11.88 -13.25 2.57
CA SER A 143 11.54 -14.67 2.47
C SER A 143 12.74 -15.59 2.26
N GLN A 144 13.96 -15.06 2.11
CA GLN A 144 15.16 -15.90 1.95
C GLN A 144 15.44 -16.67 3.24
N GLY A 145 15.57 -18.00 3.14
CA GLY A 145 15.85 -18.85 4.29
C GLY A 145 14.64 -19.18 5.17
N LEU A 146 13.44 -18.70 4.82
CA LEU A 146 12.19 -19.15 5.45
C LEU A 146 11.75 -20.48 4.85
N THR A 147 11.21 -21.36 5.69
CA THR A 147 10.68 -22.65 5.27
C THR A 147 9.40 -22.48 4.46
N ALA A 148 9.18 -23.32 3.45
CA ALA A 148 7.96 -23.29 2.66
C ALA A 148 6.71 -23.62 3.50
N VAL A 149 5.58 -22.98 3.18
CA VAL A 149 4.34 -23.06 3.97
C VAL A 149 3.83 -24.50 4.12
N HIS A 150 3.92 -25.32 3.07
CA HIS A 150 3.47 -26.72 3.13
C HIS A 150 4.26 -27.58 4.13
N THR A 151 5.45 -27.15 4.54
CA THR A 151 6.27 -27.89 5.54
C THR A 151 5.91 -27.51 6.98
N LEU A 152 5.17 -26.42 7.19
CA LEU A 152 4.82 -25.92 8.52
C LEU A 152 3.73 -26.72 9.25
N GLY A 153 3.00 -27.60 8.55
CA GLY A 153 1.96 -28.42 9.19
C GLY A 153 0.80 -27.64 9.83
N GLY A 154 0.69 -26.33 9.54
CA GLY A 154 -0.31 -25.44 10.15
C GLY A 154 0.19 -24.65 11.37
N GLU A 155 1.45 -24.82 11.77
CA GLU A 155 2.09 -24.03 12.82
C GLU A 155 2.85 -22.81 12.26
N SER A 156 3.20 -21.85 13.13
CA SER A 156 4.08 -20.74 12.73
C SER A 156 5.51 -21.26 12.54
N SER A 157 6.24 -20.65 11.60
CA SER A 157 7.65 -20.95 11.34
C SER A 157 8.51 -20.77 12.58
N ALA A 158 9.44 -21.69 12.82
CA ALA A 158 10.45 -21.58 13.87
C ALA A 158 11.40 -20.39 13.64
N ILE A 159 11.56 -19.97 12.38
CA ILE A 159 12.30 -18.78 11.99
C ILE A 159 11.28 -17.70 11.66
N THR A 160 11.27 -16.65 12.46
CA THR A 160 10.43 -15.46 12.25
C THR A 160 11.27 -14.27 11.83
N VAL A 161 10.63 -13.32 11.15
CA VAL A 161 11.23 -12.06 10.71
C VAL A 161 10.56 -10.87 11.41
N SER A 162 11.29 -9.77 11.45
CA SER A 162 10.80 -8.53 12.02
C SER A 162 9.54 -8.01 11.30
N PRO A 163 8.54 -7.49 12.02
CA PRO A 163 7.33 -6.91 11.44
C PRO A 163 7.59 -5.70 10.52
N TYR A 164 8.75 -5.04 10.66
CA TYR A 164 9.12 -3.90 9.81
C TYR A 164 9.27 -4.26 8.32
N TRP A 165 9.56 -5.51 7.99
CA TRP A 165 9.58 -5.98 6.59
C TRP A 165 8.20 -5.86 5.94
N LEU A 166 7.15 -6.26 6.66
CA LEU A 166 5.78 -6.09 6.19
C LEU A 166 5.37 -4.63 6.19
N ILE A 167 5.63 -3.88 7.26
CA ILE A 167 5.27 -2.45 7.35
C ILE A 167 5.87 -1.65 6.18
N SER A 168 7.16 -1.87 5.88
CA SER A 168 7.83 -1.20 4.75
C SER A 168 7.27 -1.63 3.39
N THR A 169 6.89 -2.89 3.23
CA THR A 169 6.24 -3.40 2.03
C THR A 169 4.85 -2.77 1.84
N TYR A 170 4.04 -2.69 2.90
CA TYR A 170 2.76 -1.98 2.87
C TYR A 170 2.94 -0.52 2.47
N PHE A 171 3.94 0.17 3.04
CA PHE A 171 4.24 1.56 2.69
C PHE A 171 4.51 1.73 1.18
N ILE A 172 5.35 0.88 0.59
CA ILE A 172 5.73 0.99 -0.82
C ILE A 172 4.59 0.54 -1.75
N ILE A 173 3.83 -0.51 -1.41
CA ILE A 173 2.64 -0.88 -2.20
C ILE A 173 1.58 0.21 -2.14
N THR A 174 1.32 0.81 -0.97
CA THR A 174 0.36 1.92 -0.88
C THR A 174 0.83 3.12 -1.69
N LEU A 175 2.13 3.41 -1.68
CA LEU A 175 2.70 4.44 -2.55
C LEU A 175 2.42 4.13 -4.04
N ALA A 176 2.61 2.88 -4.47
CA ALA A 176 2.26 2.45 -5.83
C ALA A 176 0.75 2.56 -6.12
N GLU A 177 -0.09 2.22 -5.14
CA GLU A 177 -1.54 2.25 -5.25
C GLU A 177 -2.05 3.68 -5.50
N LEU A 178 -1.49 4.66 -4.81
CA LEU A 178 -1.81 6.09 -5.02
C LEU A 178 -1.47 6.59 -6.42
N HIS A 179 -0.54 5.94 -7.13
CA HIS A 179 -0.23 6.26 -8.53
C HIS A 179 -1.23 5.64 -9.51
N LEU A 180 -1.97 4.61 -9.10
CA LEU A 180 -2.85 3.81 -9.94
C LEU A 180 -4.33 4.13 -9.74
N SER A 181 -4.80 4.16 -8.49
CA SER A 181 -6.23 4.17 -8.15
C SER A 181 -7.00 5.42 -8.63
N PRO A 182 -6.49 6.68 -8.55
CA PRO A 182 -7.20 7.82 -9.13
C PRO A 182 -7.04 7.91 -10.66
N MET A 183 -5.97 7.33 -11.19
CA MET A 183 -5.56 7.49 -12.58
C MET A 183 -6.29 6.53 -13.53
N GLY A 184 -6.58 5.30 -13.07
CA GLY A 184 -7.26 4.28 -13.89
C GLY A 184 -8.68 4.68 -14.30
N LEU A 185 -9.51 5.07 -13.32
CA LEU A 185 -10.88 5.55 -13.57
C LEU A 185 -10.90 6.85 -14.38
N SER A 186 -9.98 7.78 -14.08
CA SER A 186 -9.84 9.01 -14.86
C SER A 186 -9.45 8.73 -16.31
N PHE A 187 -8.57 7.77 -16.55
CA PHE A 187 -8.15 7.37 -17.90
C PHE A 187 -9.31 6.77 -18.70
N VAL A 188 -10.04 5.81 -18.12
CA VAL A 188 -11.19 5.17 -18.78
C VAL A 188 -12.26 6.22 -19.12
N SER A 189 -12.56 7.13 -18.20
CA SER A 189 -13.54 8.19 -18.44
C SER A 189 -13.11 9.20 -19.53
N LYS A 190 -11.79 9.49 -19.64
CA LYS A 190 -11.24 10.40 -20.66
C LYS A 190 -11.19 9.80 -22.06
N VAL A 191 -10.90 8.50 -22.16
CA VAL A 191 -10.76 7.80 -23.46
C VAL A 191 -12.10 7.25 -23.96
N ALA A 192 -13.09 7.09 -23.06
CA ALA A 192 -14.39 6.54 -23.43
C ALA A 192 -15.20 7.48 -24.35
N PRO A 193 -15.75 6.96 -25.48
CA PRO A 193 -16.69 7.71 -26.31
C PRO A 193 -17.91 8.17 -25.50
N PRO A 194 -18.46 9.38 -25.73
CA PRO A 194 -19.55 9.94 -24.92
C PRO A 194 -20.76 9.00 -24.79
N LYS A 195 -21.10 8.29 -25.86
CA LYS A 195 -22.24 7.35 -25.94
C LYS A 195 -21.97 5.99 -25.28
N MET A 196 -20.71 5.64 -24.99
CA MET A 196 -20.30 4.32 -24.50
C MET A 196 -19.57 4.38 -23.15
N LYS A 197 -19.64 5.51 -22.43
CA LYS A 197 -19.01 5.67 -21.11
C LYS A 197 -19.42 4.57 -20.13
N GLY A 198 -20.70 4.22 -20.09
CA GLY A 198 -21.21 3.13 -19.24
C GLY A 198 -20.58 1.77 -19.58
N LEU A 199 -20.46 1.44 -20.87
CA LEU A 199 -19.85 0.18 -21.31
C LEU A 199 -18.35 0.12 -20.99
N MET A 200 -17.62 1.22 -21.18
CA MET A 200 -16.18 1.29 -20.88
C MET A 200 -15.91 1.19 -19.36
N MET A 201 -16.76 1.80 -18.53
CA MET A 201 -16.70 1.64 -17.08
C MET A 201 -17.05 0.19 -16.66
N GLY A 202 -18.03 -0.43 -17.32
CA GLY A 202 -18.32 -1.86 -17.16
C GLY A 202 -17.10 -2.72 -17.51
N GLY A 203 -16.39 -2.40 -18.59
CA GLY A 203 -15.15 -3.06 -18.99
C GLY A 203 -14.03 -2.91 -17.95
N TRP A 204 -13.90 -1.76 -17.30
CA TRP A 204 -12.96 -1.55 -16.19
C TRP A 204 -13.27 -2.44 -14.98
N PHE A 205 -14.54 -2.52 -14.57
CA PHE A 205 -14.94 -3.41 -13.49
C PHE A 205 -14.79 -4.88 -13.87
N GLY A 206 -15.09 -5.26 -15.13
CA GLY A 206 -14.85 -6.60 -15.64
C GLY A 206 -13.36 -6.98 -15.60
N ALA A 207 -12.47 -6.09 -16.03
CA ALA A 207 -11.02 -6.30 -15.93
C ALA A 207 -10.56 -6.43 -14.46
N THR A 208 -11.19 -5.70 -13.54
CA THR A 208 -10.92 -5.81 -12.10
C THR A 208 -11.37 -7.17 -11.56
N ALA A 209 -12.55 -7.66 -11.95
CA ALA A 209 -13.04 -8.98 -11.60
C ALA A 209 -12.11 -10.10 -12.10
N VAL A 210 -11.65 -10.03 -13.35
CA VAL A 210 -10.64 -10.96 -13.90
C VAL A 210 -9.34 -10.89 -13.10
N GLY A 211 -8.87 -9.69 -12.76
CA GLY A 211 -7.69 -9.49 -11.93
C GLY A 211 -7.82 -10.16 -10.55
N ASN A 212 -8.99 -10.09 -9.94
CA ASN A 212 -9.27 -10.72 -8.64
C ASN A 212 -9.34 -12.23 -8.74
N TYR A 213 -9.95 -12.76 -9.80
CA TYR A 213 -9.94 -14.20 -10.09
C TYR A 213 -8.51 -14.74 -10.27
N LEU A 214 -7.69 -14.04 -11.05
CA LEU A 214 -6.28 -14.37 -11.22
C LEU A 214 -5.51 -14.29 -9.90
N SER A 215 -5.87 -13.38 -9.00
CA SER A 215 -5.29 -13.31 -7.65
C SER A 215 -5.61 -14.58 -6.87
N GLY A 216 -6.85 -15.06 -6.89
CA GLY A 216 -7.21 -16.34 -6.27
C GLY A 216 -6.41 -17.52 -6.85
N PHE A 217 -6.23 -17.55 -8.18
CA PHE A 217 -5.43 -18.58 -8.83
C PHE A 217 -3.96 -18.55 -8.43
N VAL A 218 -3.32 -17.38 -8.50
CA VAL A 218 -1.90 -17.20 -8.14
C VAL A 218 -1.67 -17.46 -6.65
N GLY A 219 -2.66 -17.18 -5.80
CA GLY A 219 -2.59 -17.42 -4.36
C GLY A 219 -2.36 -18.89 -4.00
N ARG A 220 -2.73 -19.83 -4.87
CA ARG A 220 -2.45 -21.27 -4.67
C ARG A 220 -0.96 -21.58 -4.67
N PHE A 221 -0.15 -20.82 -5.40
CA PHE A 221 1.30 -21.01 -5.42
C PHE A 221 1.95 -20.64 -4.10
N TYR A 222 1.32 -19.78 -3.27
CA TYR A 222 1.83 -19.43 -1.94
C TYR A 222 1.98 -20.65 -1.03
N GLN A 223 1.08 -21.64 -1.17
CA GLN A 223 1.09 -22.85 -0.35
C GLN A 223 2.10 -23.89 -0.86
N ASN A 224 2.21 -24.01 -2.19
CA ASN A 224 2.93 -25.12 -2.84
C ASN A 224 4.38 -24.78 -3.19
N TRP A 225 4.73 -23.51 -3.33
CA TRP A 225 6.08 -23.07 -3.73
C TRP A 225 6.84 -22.49 -2.54
N GLU A 226 8.15 -22.30 -2.73
CA GLU A 226 8.94 -21.51 -1.80
C GLU A 226 8.44 -20.05 -1.78
N LEU A 227 8.45 -19.41 -0.61
CA LEU A 227 7.90 -18.06 -0.45
C LEU A 227 8.60 -17.03 -1.35
N TRP A 228 9.93 -17.12 -1.45
CA TRP A 228 10.69 -16.23 -2.32
C TRP A 228 10.32 -16.41 -3.80
N GLN A 229 9.97 -17.62 -4.24
CA GLN A 229 9.52 -17.89 -5.62
C GLN A 229 8.15 -17.27 -5.86
N PHE A 230 7.24 -17.39 -4.89
CA PHE A 230 5.93 -16.74 -4.96
C PHE A 230 6.05 -15.23 -5.07
N PHE A 231 6.84 -14.57 -4.21
CA PHE A 231 7.02 -13.13 -4.29
C PHE A 231 7.77 -12.72 -5.57
N LEU A 232 8.71 -13.53 -6.05
CA LEU A 232 9.43 -13.28 -7.31
C LEU A 232 8.48 -13.33 -8.51
N LEU A 233 7.51 -14.23 -8.53
CA LEU A 233 6.44 -14.25 -9.53
C LEU A 233 5.66 -12.93 -9.54
N LEU A 234 5.36 -12.36 -8.36
CA LEU A 234 4.70 -11.05 -8.26
C LEU A 234 5.58 -9.90 -8.74
N VAL A 235 6.90 -9.97 -8.51
CA VAL A 235 7.87 -9.02 -9.09
C VAL A 235 7.85 -9.08 -10.60
N ILE A 236 8.01 -10.28 -11.18
CA ILE A 236 8.09 -10.49 -12.64
C ILE A 236 6.80 -10.03 -13.32
N THR A 237 5.64 -10.41 -12.78
CA THR A 237 4.34 -10.01 -13.35
C THR A 237 4.11 -8.49 -13.26
N SER A 238 4.56 -7.84 -12.18
CA SER A 238 4.48 -6.38 -12.04
C SER A 238 5.41 -5.65 -13.02
N LEU A 239 6.65 -6.13 -13.20
CA LEU A 239 7.58 -5.58 -14.18
C LEU A 239 7.11 -5.81 -15.62
N PHE A 240 6.53 -6.97 -15.90
CA PHE A 240 5.92 -7.27 -17.20
C PHE A 240 4.76 -6.31 -17.49
N ALA A 241 3.88 -6.06 -16.52
CA ALA A 241 2.82 -5.05 -16.65
C ALA A 241 3.40 -3.64 -16.89
N ALA A 242 4.45 -3.25 -16.18
CA ALA A 242 5.15 -1.98 -16.38
C ALA A 242 5.72 -1.87 -17.81
N LEU A 243 6.32 -2.95 -18.32
CA LEU A 243 6.85 -3.02 -19.68
C LEU A 243 5.75 -2.87 -20.72
N LEU A 244 4.62 -3.56 -20.56
CA LEU A 244 3.46 -3.42 -21.46
C LEU A 244 2.97 -1.97 -21.49
N VAL A 245 2.79 -1.34 -20.32
CA VAL A 245 2.38 0.07 -20.25
C VAL A 245 3.39 0.97 -20.96
N ARG A 246 4.70 0.70 -20.81
CA ARG A 246 5.76 1.45 -21.49
C ARG A 246 5.70 1.29 -23.02
N ILE A 247 5.48 0.08 -23.52
CA ILE A 247 5.37 -0.22 -24.97
C ILE A 247 4.16 0.52 -25.57
N PHE A 248 3.01 0.42 -24.91
CA PHE A 248 1.77 1.05 -25.38
C PHE A 248 1.68 2.55 -25.04
N LEU A 249 2.64 3.10 -24.31
CA LEU A 249 2.61 4.48 -23.81
C LEU A 249 2.39 5.51 -24.92
N LYS A 250 3.05 5.35 -26.07
CA LYS A 250 2.89 6.28 -27.21
C LYS A 250 1.46 6.27 -27.77
N LYS A 251 0.86 5.08 -27.90
CA LYS A 251 -0.54 4.92 -28.37
C LYS A 251 -1.54 5.45 -27.34
N LEU A 252 -1.33 5.13 -26.06
CA LEU A 252 -2.20 5.57 -24.97
C LEU A 252 -2.17 7.10 -24.79
N LYS A 253 -1.00 7.73 -24.94
CA LYS A 253 -0.85 9.19 -24.94
C LYS A 253 -1.60 9.86 -26.09
N HIS A 254 -1.63 9.23 -27.27
CA HIS A 254 -2.35 9.77 -28.42
C HIS A 254 -3.86 9.68 -28.21
N ALA A 255 -4.36 8.60 -27.60
CA ALA A 255 -5.78 8.41 -27.29
C ALA A 255 -6.31 9.26 -26.12
N THR A 256 -5.44 9.91 -25.34
CA THR A 256 -5.81 10.77 -24.19
C THR A 256 -5.70 12.27 -24.46
N ARG A 257 -5.27 12.66 -25.66
CA ARG A 257 -5.34 14.04 -26.14
C ARG A 257 -6.70 14.30 -26.75
#